data_AF-V5NPX0-F1
#
_entry.id   AF-V5NPX0-F1
#
_cell.length_a   1.000
_cell.length_b   1.000
_cell.length_c   1.000
_cell.angle_alpha   90.00
_cell.angle_beta   90.00
_cell.angle_gamma   90.00
#
_symmetry.space_group_name_H-M   'P 1'
#
loop_
_entity.id
_entity.type
_entity.pdbx_description
1 polymer ?
#
loop_
_entity_poly.entity_id
_entity_poly.type
_entity_poly.pdbx_seq_one_letter_code
_entity_poly.pdbx_strand_id
1 'polypeptide(L)'
;MILAASFLIVDSEGFSPSVYTDKTGHPTIGYGYNLSVYSYWGKRITKAYGLLTDILKKNHKALLSYGWYKNLDAMRRMVILDLSYNLGLSGLLKFKQSIKAIEETE
;
A
#
# COMPACT_ATOMS: atom_id res chain seq x y z
N MET A 1 -11.88 -0.94 -7.71
CA MET A 1 -10.69 -0.18 -7.25
C MET A 1 -9.71 -1.08 -6.49
N ILE A 2 -10.02 -1.59 -5.29
CA ILE A 2 -9.06 -2.40 -4.50
C ILE A 2 -8.52 -3.60 -5.27
N LEU A 3 -9.39 -4.35 -5.97
CA LEU A 3 -8.99 -5.48 -6.82
C LEU A 3 -8.00 -5.08 -7.92
N ALA A 4 -8.20 -3.91 -8.54
CA ALA A 4 -7.32 -3.41 -9.60
C ALA A 4 -5.98 -2.90 -9.01
N ALA A 5 -6.03 -2.21 -7.87
CA ALA A 5 -4.81 -1.79 -7.16
C ALA A 5 -3.98 -2.99 -6.69
N SER A 6 -4.60 -4.09 -6.26
CA SER A 6 -3.86 -5.29 -5.92
C SER A 6 -3.18 -5.93 -7.12
N PHE A 7 -3.77 -5.90 -8.33
CA PHE A 7 -3.08 -6.41 -9.52
C PHE A 7 -1.82 -5.60 -9.83
N LEU A 8 -1.89 -4.28 -9.70
CA LEU A 8 -0.73 -3.41 -9.91
C LEU A 8 0.41 -3.75 -8.95
N ILE A 9 0.11 -3.97 -7.66
CA ILE A 9 1.11 -4.36 -6.66
C ILE A 9 1.64 -5.78 -6.88
N VAL A 10 0.76 -6.72 -7.24
CA VAL A 10 1.17 -8.11 -7.51
C VAL A 10 2.16 -8.16 -8.68
N ASP A 11 1.92 -7.36 -9.72
CA ASP A 11 2.79 -7.27 -10.89
C ASP A 11 4.13 -6.59 -10.57
N SER A 12 4.14 -5.54 -9.75
CA SER A 12 5.34 -4.77 -9.42
C SER A 12 6.22 -5.40 -8.33
N GLU A 13 5.63 -5.92 -7.25
CA GLU A 13 6.35 -6.44 -6.08
C GLU A 13 6.80 -7.90 -6.23
N GLY A 14 6.04 -8.69 -6.99
CA GLY A 14 6.23 -10.15 -7.04
C GLY A 14 5.89 -10.86 -5.72
N PHE A 15 5.90 -12.20 -5.74
CA PHE A 15 5.49 -13.03 -4.61
C PHE A 15 6.66 -13.84 -4.03
N SER A 16 6.87 -13.74 -2.72
CA SER A 16 7.75 -14.65 -1.97
C SER A 16 6.95 -15.59 -1.05
N PRO A 17 7.05 -16.92 -1.24
CA PRO A 17 6.41 -17.90 -0.38
C PRO A 17 7.14 -18.11 0.96
N SER A 18 8.30 -17.51 1.17
CA SER A 18 9.13 -17.63 2.37
C SER A 18 9.63 -16.27 2.83
N VAL A 19 9.95 -16.15 4.12
CA VAL A 19 10.54 -14.91 4.66
C VAL A 19 11.89 -14.66 4.00
N TYR A 20 12.12 -13.44 3.57
CA TYR A 20 13.39 -12.96 3.03
C TYR A 20 13.78 -11.65 3.71
N THR A 21 15.03 -11.25 3.56
CA THR A 21 15.50 -9.92 4.00
C THR A 21 15.37 -8.95 2.83
N ASP A 22 14.60 -7.88 3.01
CA ASP A 22 14.46 -6.86 1.97
C ASP A 22 15.72 -5.99 1.83
N LYS A 23 15.69 -5.06 0.86
CA LYS A 23 16.80 -4.14 0.57
C LYS A 23 17.18 -3.23 1.74
N THR A 24 16.27 -3.06 2.71
CA THR A 24 16.44 -2.25 3.91
C THR A 24 16.80 -3.08 5.15
N GLY A 25 16.97 -4.40 5.00
CA GLY A 25 17.36 -5.30 6.08
C GLY A 25 16.21 -5.83 6.92
N HIS A 26 14.94 -5.61 6.52
CA HIS A 26 13.79 -6.06 7.30
C HIS A 26 13.29 -7.45 6.85
N PRO A 27 12.80 -8.28 7.79
CA PRO A 27 12.14 -9.54 7.48
C PRO A 27 10.81 -9.29 6.76
N THR A 28 10.72 -9.77 5.53
CA THR A 28 9.63 -9.46 4.60
C THR A 28 9.09 -10.75 3.95
N ILE A 29 7.80 -10.79 3.60
CA ILE A 29 7.13 -11.98 3.06
C ILE A 29 5.99 -11.64 2.09
N GLY A 30 5.55 -12.61 1.27
CA GLY A 30 4.41 -12.41 0.37
C GLY A 30 4.71 -11.34 -0.68
N TYR A 31 3.81 -10.36 -0.80
CA TYR A 31 3.95 -9.20 -1.68
C TYR A 31 4.57 -8.02 -0.91
N GLY A 32 5.86 -8.08 -0.60
CA GLY A 32 6.56 -6.96 0.08
C GLY A 32 6.08 -6.64 1.51
N TYR A 33 5.49 -7.62 2.23
CA TYR A 33 4.97 -7.37 3.58
C TYR A 33 6.06 -7.43 4.65
N ASN A 34 6.40 -6.27 5.22
CA ASN A 34 7.40 -6.13 6.28
C ASN A 34 6.86 -6.57 7.65
N LEU A 35 7.45 -7.63 8.22
CA LEU A 35 7.04 -8.26 9.49
C LEU A 35 7.48 -7.47 10.73
N SER A 36 8.41 -6.52 10.60
CA SER A 36 8.84 -5.66 11.71
C SER A 36 7.86 -4.52 11.97
N VAL A 37 7.19 -4.03 10.93
CA VAL A 37 6.22 -2.93 11.03
C VAL A 37 4.85 -3.45 11.47
N TYR A 38 4.48 -4.65 11.02
CA TYR A 38 3.20 -5.24 11.33
C TYR A 38 3.39 -6.50 12.18
N SER A 39 2.93 -6.45 13.44
CA SER A 39 3.02 -7.59 14.37
C SER A 39 2.27 -8.80 13.78
N TYR A 40 3.04 -9.82 13.37
CA TYR A 40 2.54 -11.03 12.75
C TYR A 40 2.04 -12.01 13.81
N TRP A 41 0.73 -11.99 14.09
CA TRP A 41 0.08 -13.07 14.84
C TRP A 41 -0.37 -14.15 13.85
N GLY A 42 0.32 -15.28 13.91
CA GLY A 42 0.31 -16.33 12.90
C GLY A 42 -1.03 -16.63 12.25
N LYS A 43 -1.05 -16.57 10.92
CA LYS A 43 -1.89 -17.38 10.04
C LYS A 43 -1.13 -17.53 8.73
N ARG A 44 -0.87 -18.78 8.34
CA ARG A 44 -0.21 -19.24 7.12
C ARG A 44 -0.36 -18.28 5.92
N ILE A 45 0.72 -18.19 5.14
CA ILE A 45 0.91 -17.48 3.86
C ILE A 45 -0.19 -17.76 2.81
N THR A 46 -1.08 -18.73 3.02
CA THR A 46 -2.28 -18.95 2.20
C THR A 46 -3.21 -17.72 2.12
N LYS A 47 -2.92 -16.65 2.87
CA LYS A 47 -3.63 -15.37 2.82
C LYS A 47 -2.78 -14.16 2.39
N ALA A 48 -1.61 -14.33 1.75
CA ALA A 48 -0.78 -13.20 1.32
C ALA A 48 -1.56 -12.15 0.49
N TYR A 49 -2.42 -12.62 -0.42
CA TYR A 49 -3.33 -11.75 -1.15
C TYR A 49 -4.40 -11.09 -0.25
N GLY A 50 -4.94 -11.84 0.72
CA GLY A 50 -5.87 -11.31 1.71
C GLY A 50 -5.25 -10.16 2.51
N LEU A 51 -4.01 -10.35 2.97
CA LEU A 51 -3.24 -9.35 3.71
C LEU A 51 -3.00 -8.08 2.88
N LEU A 52 -2.58 -8.23 1.62
CA LEU A 52 -2.48 -7.13 0.66
C LEU A 52 -3.82 -6.37 0.57
N THR A 53 -4.92 -7.08 0.32
CA THR A 53 -6.23 -6.41 0.18
C THR A 53 -6.71 -5.76 1.48
N ASP A 54 -6.36 -6.30 2.65
CA ASP A 54 -6.73 -5.73 3.94
C ASP A 54 -5.95 -4.45 4.22
N ILE A 55 -4.66 -4.40 3.89
CA ILE A 55 -3.85 -3.19 3.97
C ILE A 55 -4.39 -2.13 3.00
N LEU A 56 -4.69 -2.50 1.75
CA LEU A 56 -5.26 -1.58 0.78
C LEU A 56 -6.61 -1.01 1.24
N LYS A 57 -7.50 -1.84 1.81
CA LYS A 57 -8.77 -1.37 2.38
C LYS A 57 -8.54 -0.41 3.55
N LYS A 58 -7.60 -0.73 4.45
CA LYS A 58 -7.25 0.11 5.60
C LYS A 58 -6.71 1.46 5.14
N ASN A 59 -5.75 1.46 4.21
CA ASN A 59 -5.16 2.67 3.66
C ASN A 59 -6.19 3.49 2.89
N HIS A 60 -7.03 2.86 2.06
CA HIS A 60 -8.11 3.53 1.35
C HIS A 60 -9.09 4.23 2.30
N LYS A 61 -9.54 3.53 3.35
CA LYS A 61 -10.43 4.11 4.35
C LYS A 61 -9.78 5.30 5.07
N ALA A 62 -8.50 5.22 5.40
CA ALA A 62 -7.76 6.32 5.99
C ALA A 62 -7.60 7.50 5.02
N LEU A 63 -7.27 7.24 3.76
CA LEU A 63 -7.07 8.27 2.74
C LEU A 63 -8.36 9.01 2.37
N LEU A 64 -9.53 8.37 2.50
CA LEU A 64 -10.83 9.01 2.27
C LEU A 64 -11.14 10.15 3.26
N SER A 65 -10.42 10.28 4.38
CA SER A 65 -10.54 11.45 5.26
C SER A 65 -9.85 12.71 4.70
N TYR A 66 -9.04 12.57 3.66
CA TYR A 66 -8.33 13.66 3.01
C TYR A 66 -9.09 14.12 1.76
N GLY A 67 -9.45 15.42 1.72
CA GLY A 67 -10.25 16.00 0.63
C GLY A 67 -9.61 15.79 -0.75
N TRP A 68 -8.29 16.02 -0.85
CA TRP A 68 -7.53 15.83 -2.08
C TRP A 68 -7.68 14.42 -2.65
N TYR A 69 -7.51 13.40 -1.81
CA TYR A 69 -7.63 12.02 -2.25
C TYR A 69 -9.07 11.66 -2.62
N LYS A 70 -10.05 12.18 -1.86
CA LYS A 70 -11.47 11.96 -2.11
C LYS A 70 -11.92 12.55 -3.45
N ASN A 71 -11.26 13.57 -3.96
CA ASN A 71 -11.63 14.23 -5.21
C ASN A 71 -10.97 13.59 -6.45
N LEU A 72 -9.85 12.90 -6.29
CA LEU A 72 -9.17 12.19 -7.38
C LEU A 72 -10.08 11.24 -8.17
N ASP A 73 -9.81 11.07 -9.46
CA ASP A 73 -10.37 10.01 -10.28
C ASP A 73 -9.89 8.60 -9.83
N ALA A 74 -10.54 7.56 -10.34
CA ALA A 74 -10.29 6.19 -9.91
C ALA A 74 -8.85 5.71 -10.18
N MET A 75 -8.23 6.12 -11.30
CA MET A 75 -6.88 5.70 -11.65
C MET A 75 -5.86 6.37 -10.74
N ARG A 76 -6.00 7.67 -10.49
CA ARG A 76 -5.13 8.39 -9.55
C ARG A 76 -5.26 7.86 -8.13
N ARG A 77 -6.46 7.52 -7.68
CA ARG A 77 -6.65 6.87 -6.35
C ARG A 77 -5.94 5.52 -6.25
N MET A 78 -5.87 4.75 -7.35
CA MET A 78 -5.14 3.49 -7.37
C MET A 78 -3.63 3.71 -7.22
N VAL A 79 -3.07 4.68 -7.94
CA VAL A 79 -1.63 5.03 -7.83
C VAL A 79 -1.29 5.48 -6.40
N ILE A 80 -2.12 6.33 -5.79
CA ILE A 80 -1.90 6.75 -4.40
C ILE A 80 -2.01 5.58 -3.43
N LEU A 81 -2.89 4.60 -3.69
CA LEU A 81 -2.98 3.39 -2.86
C LEU A 81 -1.73 2.53 -2.97
N ASP A 82 -1.20 2.35 -4.17
CA ASP A 82 0.07 1.67 -4.40
C ASP A 82 1.23 2.35 -3.66
N LEU A 83 1.35 3.67 -3.78
CA LEU A 83 2.34 4.44 -3.01
C LEU A 83 2.15 4.30 -1.50
N SER A 84 0.89 4.29 -1.02
CA SER A 84 0.59 4.13 0.40
C SER A 84 0.96 2.74 0.94
N TYR A 85 0.96 1.72 0.08
CA TYR A 85 1.36 0.36 0.42
C TYR A 85 2.88 0.30 0.59
N ASN A 86 3.60 0.81 -0.40
CA ASN A 86 5.07 0.81 -0.45
C ASN A 86 5.72 1.71 0.61
N LEU A 87 5.20 2.91 0.82
CA LEU A 87 5.79 3.91 1.72
C LEU A 87 5.18 3.89 3.14
N GLY A 88 4.03 3.23 3.29
CA GLY A 88 3.13 3.46 4.42
C GLY A 88 2.44 4.84 4.35
N LEU A 89 1.31 4.98 5.05
CA LEU A 89 0.55 6.24 5.10
C LEU A 89 1.40 7.42 5.61
N SER A 90 2.14 7.22 6.70
CA SER A 90 2.99 8.27 7.27
C SER A 90 4.14 8.68 6.34
N GLY A 91 4.66 7.76 5.52
CA GLY A 91 5.67 8.06 4.50
C GLY A 91 5.07 8.89 3.37
N LEU A 92 3.94 8.42 2.82
CA LEU A 92 3.20 9.12 1.76
C LEU A 92 2.83 10.57 2.14
N LEU A 93 2.34 10.79 3.36
CA LEU A 93 1.90 12.12 3.81
C LEU A 93 3.05 13.13 4.02
N LYS A 94 4.32 12.69 3.95
CA LYS A 94 5.48 13.61 3.97
C LYS A 94 5.70 14.30 2.62
N PHE A 95 5.14 13.80 1.52
CA PHE A 95 5.25 14.40 0.19
C PHE A 95 4.32 15.62 0.01
N LYS A 96 4.46 16.61 0.89
CA LYS A 96 3.55 17.77 0.98
C LYS A 96 3.43 18.55 -0.33
N GLN A 97 4.54 18.72 -1.05
CA GLN A 97 4.54 19.45 -2.33
C GLN A 97 3.77 18.70 -3.42
N SER A 98 3.94 17.38 -3.52
CA SER A 98 3.20 16.55 -4.47
C SER A 98 1.71 16.53 -4.15
N ILE A 99 1.34 16.41 -2.87
CA ILE A 99 -0.05 16.47 -2.43
C ILE A 99 -0.67 17.83 -2.76
N LYS A 100 0.05 18.93 -2.49
CA LYS A 100 -0.41 20.29 -2.84
C LYS A 100 -0.61 20.46 -4.34
N ALA A 101 0.29 19.95 -5.17
CA ALA A 101 0.15 20.02 -6.62
C ALA A 101 -1.09 19.23 -7.12
N ILE A 102 -1.40 18.09 -6.49
CA ILE A 102 -2.63 17.34 -6.75
C ILE A 102 -3.86 18.18 -6.36
N GLU A 103 -3.85 18.80 -5.19
CA GLU A 103 -4.94 19.67 -4.71
C GLU A 103 -5.22 20.85 -5.62
N GLU A 104 -4.20 21.44 -6.22
CA GLU A 104 -4.33 22.61 -7.09
C GLU A 104 -4.79 22.27 -8.52
N THR A 105 -4.74 20.99 -8.90
CA THR A 105 -5.09 20.53 -10.26
C THR A 105 -6.52 19.98 -10.37
N GLU A 106 -7.21 19.76 -9.25
CA GLU A 106 -8.57 19.22 -9.16
C GLU A 106 -9.58 20.30 -8.75
#